data_AF-A0A2J6R7U9-F1
#
_entry.id   AF-A0A2J6R7U9-F1
#
_cell.length_a   1.000
_cell.length_b   1.000
_cell.length_c   1.000
_cell.angle_alpha   90.00
_cell.angle_beta   90.00
_cell.angle_gamma   90.00
#
_symmetry.space_group_name_H-M   'P 1'
#
loop_
_entity.id
_entity.type
_entity.pdbx_description
1 polymer ?
#
loop_
_entity_poly.entity_id
_entity_poly.type
_entity_poly.pdbx_seq_one_letter_code
_entity_poly.pdbx_strand_id
1 'polypeptide(L)' 'VKFKDAVGRKFSFPFELCATWAGMEELIRQAFLHVEGLGPHVAEGHYDLIGPNGEIILPRVWETTIEP' A
#
# COMPACT_ATOMS: atom_id res chain seq x y z
N VAL A 1 -7.01 6.15 5.85
CA VAL A 1 -6.02 5.07 6.07
C VAL A 1 -4.62 5.61 6.37
N LYS A 2 -3.96 5.09 7.42
CA LYS A 2 -2.56 5.43 7.76
C LYS A 2 -1.64 4.38 7.15
N PHE A 3 -0.74 4.80 6.26
CA PHE A 3 0.19 3.91 5.58
C PHE A 3 1.63 4.26 5.97
N LYS A 4 2.44 3.24 6.25
CA LYS A 4 3.88 3.37 6.46
C LYS A 4 4.58 2.48 5.45
N ASP A 5 5.54 3.02 4.73
CA ASP A 5 6.30 2.26 3.74
C ASP A 5 7.57 1.62 4.32
N ALA A 6 8.26 0.84 3.49
CA ALA A 6 9.47 0.12 3.86
C ALA A 6 10.66 1.03 4.24
N VAL A 7 10.66 2.29 3.81
CA VAL A 7 11.72 3.28 4.13
C VAL A 7 11.33 4.21 5.28
N GLY A 8 10.17 3.98 5.91
CA GLY A 8 9.73 4.66 7.13
C GLY A 8 8.92 5.94 6.92
N ARG A 9 8.60 6.31 5.68
CA ARG A 9 7.72 7.46 5.39
C ARG A 9 6.28 7.12 5.80
N LYS A 10 5.54 8.15 6.20
CA LYS A 10 4.15 8.01 6.66
C LYS A 10 3.23 8.81 5.75
N PHE A 11 2.15 8.17 5.32
CA PHE A 11 1.13 8.76 4.47
C PHE A 11 -0.23 8.67 5.15
N SER A 12 -1.11 9.59 4.82
CA SER A 12 -2.53 9.54 5.18
C SER A 12 -3.33 9.56 3.89
N PHE A 13 -3.79 8.40 3.47
CA PHE A 13 -4.61 8.27 2.26
C PHE A 13 -6.08 8.48 2.60
N PRO A 14 -6.82 9.30 1.82
CA PRO A 14 -8.28 9.32 1.87
C PRO A 14 -8.82 7.91 1.63
N PHE A 15 -9.78 7.48 2.46
CA PHE A 15 -10.33 6.12 2.37
C PHE A 15 -10.88 5.82 0.97
N GLU A 16 -11.62 6.77 0.39
CA GLU A 16 -12.21 6.63 -0.96
C GLU A 16 -11.18 6.31 -2.06
N LEU A 17 -9.93 6.75 -1.91
CA LEU A 17 -8.87 6.49 -2.88
C LEU A 17 -8.17 5.14 -2.69
N CYS A 18 -8.36 4.48 -1.55
CA CYS A 18 -7.74 3.20 -1.21
C CYS A 18 -8.75 2.12 -0.78
N ALA A 19 -10.06 2.36 -0.97
CA ALA A 19 -11.10 1.40 -0.61
C ALA A 19 -11.08 0.14 -1.48
N THR A 20 -10.40 0.17 -2.64
CA THR A 20 -10.17 -0.99 -3.51
C THR A 20 -8.68 -1.31 -3.59
N TRP A 21 -8.35 -2.55 -3.89
CA TRP A 21 -6.94 -2.96 -4.06
C TRP A 21 -6.25 -2.11 -5.13
N ALA A 22 -6.90 -1.93 -6.29
CA ALA A 22 -6.35 -1.15 -7.39
C ALA A 22 -6.07 0.31 -6.98
N GLY A 23 -6.94 0.93 -6.18
CA GLY A 23 -6.72 2.28 -5.66
C GLY A 23 -5.52 2.34 -4.70
N MET A 24 -5.43 1.37 -3.79
CA MET A 24 -4.30 1.25 -2.87
C MET A 24 -2.98 1.00 -3.61
N GLU A 25 -2.96 0.09 -4.58
CA GLU A 25 -1.80 -0.24 -5.41
C GLU A 25 -1.29 0.99 -6.18
N GLU A 26 -2.19 1.78 -6.77
CA GLU A 26 -1.83 3.01 -7.47
C GLU A 26 -1.19 4.04 -6.51
N LEU A 27 -1.74 4.22 -5.32
CA LEU A 27 -1.16 5.10 -4.29
C LEU A 27 0.23 4.63 -3.84
N ILE A 28 0.41 3.32 -3.66
CA ILE A 28 1.71 2.72 -3.33
C ILE A 28 2.71 2.98 -4.47
N ARG A 29 2.32 2.72 -5.72
CA ARG A 29 3.16 2.95 -6.90
C ARG A 29 3.61 4.42 -6.98
N GLN A 30 2.70 5.35 -6.76
CA GLN A 30 3.02 6.79 -6.71
C GLN A 30 3.96 7.14 -5.57
N ALA A 31 3.77 6.57 -4.37
CA ALA A 31 4.65 6.81 -3.24
C ALA A 31 6.11 6.38 -3.51
N PHE A 32 6.32 5.39 -4.37
CA PHE A 32 7.64 4.85 -4.69
C PHE A 32 8.25 5.36 -6.01
N LEU A 33 7.57 6.26 -6.74
CA LEU A 33 8.01 6.76 -8.05
C LEU A 33 9.45 7.32 -8.05
N HIS A 34 9.88 7.95 -6.95
CA HIS A 34 11.20 8.58 -6.80
C HIS A 34 12.10 7.88 -5.78
N VAL A 35 11.77 6.64 -5.39
CA VAL A 35 12.60 5.87 -4.47
C VAL A 35 13.53 4.98 -5.30
N GLU A 36 14.77 5.45 -5.46
CA GLU A 36 15.79 4.70 -6.20
C GLU A 36 15.96 3.28 -5.65
N GLY A 37 16.13 2.32 -6.57
CA GLY A 37 16.26 0.90 -6.24
C GLY A 37 14.92 0.20 -5.95
N LEU A 38 13.99 0.81 -5.23
CA LEU A 38 12.72 0.16 -4.84
C LEU A 38 11.57 0.41 -5.84
N GLY A 39 11.55 1.56 -6.51
CA GLY A 39 10.49 1.95 -7.44
C GLY A 39 10.09 0.86 -8.45
N PRO A 40 11.03 0.27 -9.21
CA PRO A 40 10.72 -0.79 -10.16
C PRO A 40 10.09 -2.04 -9.53
N HIS A 41 10.62 -2.50 -8.40
CA HIS A 41 10.07 -3.67 -7.70
C HIS A 41 8.66 -3.41 -7.18
N VAL A 42 8.40 -2.22 -6.65
CA VAL A 42 7.06 -1.83 -6.20
C VAL A 42 6.09 -1.72 -7.36
N ALA A 43 6.52 -1.16 -8.50
CA ALA A 43 5.68 -1.09 -9.70
C ALA A 43 5.33 -2.47 -10.27
N GLU A 44 6.16 -3.48 -10.03
CA GLU A 44 5.92 -4.89 -10.40
C GLU A 44 5.10 -5.67 -9.36
N GLY A 45 4.71 -5.05 -8.24
CA GLY A 45 3.94 -5.73 -7.19
C GLY A 45 4.79 -6.59 -6.24
N HIS A 46 6.11 -6.41 -6.22
CA HIS A 46 7.02 -7.17 -5.36
C HIS A 46 7.05 -6.63 -3.92
N TYR A 47 5.90 -6.69 -3.23
CA TYR A 47 5.76 -6.29 -1.82
C TYR A 47 4.57 -6.99 -1.16
N ASP A 48 4.62 -7.07 0.17
CA ASP A 48 3.49 -7.48 1.00
C ASP A 48 2.91 -6.24 1.71
N LEU A 49 1.59 -6.20 1.88
CA LEU A 49 0.95 -5.28 2.83
C LEU A 49 0.87 -5.94 4.20
N ILE A 50 1.30 -5.21 5.22
CA ILE A 50 1.27 -5.68 6.60
C ILE A 50 0.18 -4.92 7.36
N GLY A 51 -0.74 -5.67 7.97
CA GLY A 51 -1.81 -5.15 8.80
C GLY A 51 -1.32 -4.66 10.16
N PRO A 52 -2.18 -3.99 10.94
CA PRO A 52 -1.81 -3.44 12.24
C PRO A 52 -1.32 -4.48 13.26
N ASN A 53 -1.70 -5.76 13.11
CA ASN A 53 -1.28 -6.84 14.01
C ASN A 53 -0.10 -7.65 13.46
N GLY A 54 0.50 -7.23 12.34
CA GLY A 54 1.67 -7.87 11.73
C GLY A 54 1.34 -8.99 10.73
N GLU A 55 0.07 -9.21 10.41
CA GLU A 55 -0.39 -10.15 9.40
C GLU A 55 -0.17 -9.63 7.97
N ILE A 56 0.07 -10.53 7.02
CA ILE A 56 0.09 -10.19 5.60
C ILE A 56 -1.35 -10.08 5.09
N ILE A 57 -1.67 -8.96 4.45
CA ILE A 57 -2.94 -8.73 3.78
C ILE A 57 -2.78 -9.07 2.30
N LEU A 58 -3.55 -10.05 1.83
CA LEU A 58 -3.55 -10.43 0.42
C LEU A 58 -4.43 -9.45 -0.39
N PRO A 59 -4.05 -9.14 -1.65
CA PRO A 59 -4.86 -8.29 -2.54
C PRO A 59 -6.34 -8.69 -2.62
N ARG A 60 -6.61 -10.01 -2.66
CA ARG A 60 -7.96 -10.56 -2.82
C ARG A 60 -8.90 -10.30 -1.62
N VAL A 61 -8.36 -10.02 -0.44
CA VAL A 61 -9.17 -9.78 0.78
C VAL A 61 -9.15 -8.31 1.20
N TRP A 62 -8.54 -7.44 0.39
CA TRP A 62 -8.31 -6.04 0.72
C TRP A 62 -9.62 -5.31 1.05
N GLU A 63 -10.62 -5.40 0.17
CA GLU A 63 -11.91 -4.70 0.31
C GLU A 63 -12.67 -5.14 1.57
N THR A 64 -12.42 -6.36 2.07
CA THR A 64 -13.02 -6.87 3.31
C THR A 64 -12.19 -6.58 4.56
N THR A 65 -10.94 -6.15 4.38
CA THR A 65 -9.99 -5.89 5.47
C THR A 65 -9.90 -4.40 5.80
N ILE A 66 -10.06 -3.54 4.78
CA ILE A 66 -9.94 -2.08 4.92
C ILE A 66 -11.21 -1.47 5.53
N GLU A 67 -11.03 -0.55 6.48
CA GLU A 67 -12.10 0.21 7.13
C GLU A 67 -11.78 1.73 7.09
N PRO A 68 -12.79 2.62 7.12
CA PRO A 68 -12.62 4.07 7.12
C PRO A 68 -11.74 4.65 8.24
#